data_AF-A0A316FQD9-F1
#
_entry.id   AF-A0A316FQD9-F1
#
_cell.length_a   1.000
_cell.length_b   1.000
_cell.length_c   1.000
_cell.angle_alpha   90.00
_cell.angle_beta   90.00
_cell.angle_gamma   90.00
#
_symmetry.space_group_name_H-M   'P 1'
#
loop_
_entity.id
_entity.type
_entity.pdbx_description
1 polymer ?
#
loop_
_entity_poly.entity_id
_entity_poly.type
_entity_poly.pdbx_seq_one_letter_code
_entity_poly.pdbx_strand_id
1 'polypeptide(L)'
;MAIIQFYKSQPTDYVMLFKSGRLKKKGEGLSFFYYAPTSSIVVVPMGNQDQPFIFREHTRDFQELTVQGSLTYRITDPVAIAKAMNFSLNEQATAYRSDDPEKLANRIINRLQVLVRSYTQSLPLGEALEMKPATFSTIQKHLAESEYLKTLGINVLELSITAIKPNPETAGALQTRERERLLQEADDAIYLRRNASVEAERKIRENELQTEEAVEQKKRRIQEVKLEAVQQEQVKRQEMHNQQMLADIELAIKRKELVVQNQENERIEADALSYKFAKQLEPVKQLEPELVKALANMGMQPAQLMAKAFTDFANNADKIGNLNINRDAVEGIINGEVA
;
A
#
# COMPACT_ATOMS: atom_id res chain seq x y z
N MET A 1 63.20 69.91 -27.38
CA MET A 1 61.75 69.61 -27.46
C MET A 1 61.14 70.47 -28.56
N ALA A 2 60.28 69.88 -29.40
CA ALA A 2 59.52 70.67 -30.37
C ALA A 2 58.62 71.67 -29.64
N ILE A 3 58.72 72.94 -30.03
CA ILE A 3 58.04 74.07 -29.41
C ILE A 3 56.54 74.06 -29.77
N ILE A 4 56.21 73.56 -30.96
CA ILE A 4 54.85 73.29 -31.42
C ILE A 4 54.64 71.77 -31.35
N GLN A 5 53.58 71.36 -30.65
CA GLN A 5 53.20 69.96 -30.48
C GLN A 5 51.78 69.76 -30.97
N PHE A 6 51.45 68.52 -31.33
CA PHE A 6 50.12 68.13 -31.76
C PHE A 6 49.46 67.29 -30.67
N TYR A 7 48.25 67.67 -30.27
CA TYR A 7 47.43 66.90 -29.35
C TYR A 7 46.16 66.43 -30.06
N LYS A 8 45.83 65.15 -29.88
CA LYS A 8 44.62 64.51 -30.40
C LYS A 8 43.95 63.78 -29.25
N SER A 9 42.76 64.22 -28.87
CA SER A 9 41.99 63.55 -27.82
C SER A 9 41.15 62.40 -28.36
N GLN A 10 40.64 61.58 -27.44
CA GLN A 10 39.62 60.61 -27.79
C GLN A 10 38.26 61.31 -27.99
N PRO A 11 37.32 60.71 -28.74
CA PRO A 11 35.97 61.24 -28.91
C PRO A 11 35.22 61.40 -27.58
N THR A 12 35.54 60.57 -26.58
CA THR A 12 34.95 60.57 -25.24
C THR A 12 35.61 61.55 -24.27
N ASP A 13 36.64 62.27 -24.71
CA ASP A 13 37.36 63.23 -23.89
C ASP A 13 36.89 64.65 -24.19
N TYR A 14 36.58 65.41 -23.13
CA TYR A 14 36.36 66.82 -23.21
C TYR A 14 37.65 67.58 -22.97
N VAL A 15 38.09 68.34 -23.97
CA VAL A 15 39.37 69.06 -23.92
C VAL A 15 39.12 70.54 -23.76
N MET A 16 39.92 71.19 -22.91
CA MET A 16 39.99 72.65 -22.78
C MET A 16 41.44 73.11 -22.96
N LEU A 17 41.66 73.96 -23.96
CA LEU A 17 42.96 74.58 -24.22
C LEU A 17 43.00 75.98 -23.63
N PHE A 18 43.90 76.18 -22.66
CA PHE A 18 44.24 77.48 -22.11
C PHE A 18 45.54 77.99 -22.71
N LYS A 19 45.59 79.28 -23.07
CA LYS A 19 46.82 79.97 -23.48
C LYS A 19 46.98 81.23 -22.65
N SER A 20 48.09 81.34 -21.92
CA SER A 20 48.35 82.47 -21.01
C SER A 20 47.17 82.75 -20.06
N GLY A 21 46.60 81.69 -19.49
CA GLY A 21 45.47 81.77 -18.55
C GLY A 21 44.09 82.02 -19.15
N ARG A 22 43.95 82.19 -20.48
CA ARG A 22 42.65 82.39 -21.15
C ARG A 22 42.23 81.13 -21.92
N LEU A 23 40.96 80.76 -21.80
CA LEU A 23 40.38 79.67 -22.57
C LEU A 23 40.32 80.03 -24.06
N LYS A 24 40.88 79.17 -24.92
CA LYS A 24 40.95 79.38 -26.37
C LYS A 24 40.09 78.40 -27.16
N LYS A 25 40.05 77.13 -26.75
CA LYS A 25 39.24 76.08 -27.39
C LYS A 25 38.66 75.17 -26.31
N LYS A 26 37.43 74.70 -26.51
CA LYS A 26 36.79 73.67 -25.69
C LYS A 26 35.86 72.79 -26.54
N GLY A 27 35.76 71.51 -26.22
CA GLY A 27 34.89 70.57 -26.93
C GLY A 27 35.33 69.11 -26.80
N GLU A 28 34.49 68.22 -27.30
CA GLU A 28 34.72 66.77 -27.33
C GLU A 28 35.57 66.38 -28.55
N GLY A 29 36.46 65.40 -28.41
CA GLY A 29 37.20 64.84 -29.55
C GLY A 29 38.11 65.82 -30.29
N LEU A 30 38.53 66.91 -29.65
CA LEU A 30 39.30 67.96 -30.30
C LEU A 30 40.72 67.52 -30.66
N SER A 31 41.16 67.95 -31.84
CA SER A 31 42.52 67.80 -32.32
C SER A 31 43.10 69.16 -32.66
N PHE A 32 44.30 69.49 -32.18
CA PHE A 32 44.92 70.79 -32.47
C PHE A 32 46.44 70.80 -32.27
N PHE A 33 47.11 71.72 -32.96
CA PHE A 33 48.47 72.13 -32.64
C PHE A 33 48.46 73.16 -31.52
N TYR A 34 49.45 73.09 -30.62
CA TYR A 34 49.62 74.01 -29.51
C TYR A 34 51.09 74.37 -29.28
N TYR A 35 51.32 75.52 -28.66
CA TYR A 35 52.64 76.00 -28.28
C TYR A 35 52.90 75.61 -26.82
N ALA A 36 53.73 74.59 -26.58
CA ALA A 36 53.86 73.95 -25.27
C ALA A 36 54.23 74.93 -24.12
N PRO A 37 55.16 75.89 -24.29
CA PRO A 37 55.59 76.75 -23.17
C PRO A 37 54.54 77.72 -22.62
N THR A 38 53.48 78.06 -23.37
CA THR A 38 52.44 79.02 -22.93
C THR A 38 51.05 78.42 -22.88
N SER A 39 50.91 77.13 -23.15
CA SER A 39 49.62 76.46 -23.25
C SER A 39 49.46 75.43 -22.15
N SER A 40 48.24 75.30 -21.64
CA SER A 40 47.85 74.25 -20.70
C SER A 40 46.63 73.53 -21.27
N ILE A 41 46.69 72.20 -21.27
CA ILE A 41 45.64 71.34 -21.79
C ILE A 41 44.97 70.69 -20.59
N VAL A 42 43.66 70.83 -20.50
CA VAL A 42 42.83 70.16 -19.49
C VAL A 42 41.99 69.12 -20.22
N VAL A 43 41.96 67.90 -19.71
CA VAL A 43 41.26 66.77 -20.33
C VAL A 43 40.37 66.11 -19.31
N VAL A 44 39.07 66.04 -19.59
CA VAL A 44 38.10 65.43 -18.70
C VAL A 44 37.47 64.23 -19.41
N PRO A 45 37.61 63.01 -18.88
CA PRO A 45 37.04 61.81 -19.49
C PRO A 45 35.52 61.77 -19.24
N MET A 46 34.73 61.87 -20.31
CA MET A 46 33.25 61.82 -20.25
C MET A 46 32.67 60.42 -20.47
N GLY A 47 33.53 59.44 -20.74
CA GLY A 47 33.17 58.02 -20.81
C GLY A 47 32.71 57.46 -19.46
N ASN A 48 32.11 56.27 -19.51
CA ASN A 48 31.76 55.54 -18.30
C ASN A 48 33.04 55.05 -17.61
N GLN A 49 33.10 55.20 -16.30
CA GLN A 49 34.20 54.79 -15.47
C GLN A 49 33.69 53.75 -14.48
N ASP A 50 34.28 52.55 -14.55
CA ASP A 50 34.00 51.44 -13.66
C ASP A 50 35.03 51.39 -12.54
N GLN A 51 34.59 51.67 -11.33
CA GLN A 51 35.45 51.69 -10.16
C GLN A 51 35.16 50.46 -9.27
N PRO A 52 36.06 49.46 -9.22
CA PRO A 52 35.90 48.33 -8.32
C PRO A 52 36.14 48.76 -6.87
N PHE A 53 35.48 48.08 -5.94
CA PHE A 53 35.66 48.30 -4.51
C PHE A 53 35.56 46.99 -3.71
N ILE A 54 36.25 46.99 -2.57
CA ILE A 54 36.19 45.95 -1.55
C ILE A 54 36.12 46.65 -0.20
N PHE A 55 34.97 46.57 0.46
CA PHE A 55 34.76 47.15 1.78
C PHE A 55 34.79 46.06 2.83
N ARG A 56 35.60 46.26 3.87
CA ARG A 56 35.54 45.46 5.10
C ARG A 56 34.78 46.26 6.13
N GLU A 57 33.58 45.79 6.43
CA GLU A 57 32.64 46.44 7.33
C GLU A 57 32.28 45.51 8.49
N HIS A 58 31.64 46.07 9.50
CA HIS A 58 31.14 45.31 10.64
C HIS A 58 29.62 45.37 10.69
N THR A 59 29.02 44.28 11.15
CA THR A 59 27.58 44.15 11.36
C THR A 59 27.20 44.58 12.77
N ARG A 60 25.90 44.64 13.06
CA ARG A 60 25.35 45.01 14.37
C ARG A 60 25.84 44.12 15.51
N ASP A 61 26.10 42.85 15.21
CA ASP A 61 26.62 41.80 16.11
C ASP A 61 28.16 41.71 16.10
N PHE A 62 28.84 42.78 15.65
CA PHE A 62 30.30 42.91 15.65
C PHE A 62 31.03 41.83 14.84
N GLN A 63 30.37 41.26 13.82
CA GLN A 63 31.01 40.33 12.89
C GLN A 63 31.58 41.09 11.69
N GLU A 64 32.76 40.67 11.23
CA GLU A 64 33.38 41.25 10.04
C GLU A 64 32.74 40.67 8.77
N LEU A 65 32.39 41.57 7.85
CA LEU A 65 31.80 41.27 6.56
C LEU A 65 32.55 42.02 5.45
N THR A 66 32.87 41.32 4.37
CA THR A 66 33.43 41.91 3.16
C THR A 66 32.35 42.06 2.09
N VAL A 67 32.15 43.29 1.60
CA VAL A 67 31.28 43.64 0.49
C VAL A 67 32.15 43.99 -0.72
N GLN A 68 31.97 43.27 -1.83
CA GLN A 68 32.75 43.41 -3.06
C GLN A 68 31.82 43.78 -4.21
N GLY A 69 32.25 44.73 -5.05
CA GLY A 69 31.46 45.18 -6.18
C GLY A 69 32.16 46.21 -7.05
N SER A 70 31.40 46.83 -7.93
CA SER A 70 31.84 47.94 -8.78
C SER A 70 30.79 49.03 -8.84
N LEU A 71 31.26 50.27 -8.96
CA LEU A 71 30.43 51.44 -9.16
C LEU A 71 30.75 52.04 -10.53
N THR A 72 29.73 52.15 -11.38
CA THR A 72 29.84 52.79 -12.68
C THR A 72 29.32 54.22 -12.59
N TYR A 73 30.15 55.19 -12.97
CA TYR A 73 29.78 56.60 -13.01
C TYR A 73 30.29 57.26 -14.28
N ARG A 74 29.74 58.43 -14.61
CA ARG A 74 30.28 59.28 -15.68
C ARG A 74 30.27 60.74 -15.29
N ILE A 75 31.14 61.51 -15.93
CA ILE A 75 31.16 62.97 -15.82
C ILE A 75 30.23 63.55 -16.89
N THR A 76 29.25 64.36 -16.47
CA THR A 76 28.26 65.02 -17.33
C THR A 76 28.53 66.52 -17.49
N ASP A 77 29.15 67.18 -16.51
CA ASP A 77 29.59 68.59 -16.61
C ASP A 77 31.12 68.70 -16.50
N PRO A 78 31.85 68.61 -17.63
CA PRO A 78 33.31 68.69 -17.63
C PRO A 78 33.83 70.09 -17.27
N VAL A 79 33.01 71.13 -17.40
CA VAL A 79 33.43 72.51 -17.06
C VAL A 79 33.36 72.73 -15.57
N ALA A 80 32.29 72.26 -14.91
CA ALA A 80 32.17 72.34 -13.45
C ALA A 80 33.29 71.57 -12.75
N ILE A 81 33.54 70.33 -13.17
CA ILE A 81 34.54 69.48 -12.50
C ILE A 81 35.97 70.00 -12.68
N ALA A 82 36.30 70.55 -13.86
CA ALA A 82 37.61 71.14 -14.12
C ALA A 82 37.88 72.45 -13.37
N LYS A 83 36.84 73.13 -12.87
CA LYS A 83 36.99 74.27 -11.96
C LYS A 83 37.25 73.82 -10.53
N ALA A 84 36.68 72.69 -10.13
CA ALA A 84 36.81 72.15 -8.78
C ALA A 84 38.10 71.33 -8.59
N MET A 85 38.60 70.70 -9.66
CA MET A 85 39.69 69.72 -9.61
C MET A 85 40.65 69.89 -10.79
N ASN A 86 41.93 69.58 -10.58
CA ASN A 86 42.96 69.80 -11.59
C ASN A 86 43.09 68.62 -12.57
N PHE A 87 42.37 68.74 -13.69
CA PHE A 87 42.45 67.83 -14.84
C PHE A 87 43.50 68.25 -15.89
N SER A 88 44.47 69.09 -15.51
CA SER A 88 45.52 69.53 -16.45
C SER A 88 46.49 68.40 -16.75
N LEU A 89 46.92 68.27 -18.00
CA LEU A 89 47.99 67.38 -18.40
C LEU A 89 49.37 67.97 -18.07
N ASN A 90 50.38 67.10 -18.00
CA ASN A 90 51.79 67.49 -17.97
C ASN A 90 52.21 68.17 -19.29
N GLU A 91 53.42 68.72 -19.33
CA GLU A 91 53.94 69.47 -20.50
C GLU A 91 53.99 68.62 -21.78
N GLN A 92 54.14 67.30 -21.62
CA GLN A 92 54.22 66.32 -22.70
C GLN A 92 52.84 65.81 -23.15
N ALA A 93 51.77 66.23 -22.49
CA ALA A 93 50.40 65.77 -22.71
C ALA A 93 50.20 64.24 -22.65
N THR A 94 51.00 63.55 -21.81
CA THR A 94 50.98 62.09 -21.65
C THR A 94 50.27 61.60 -20.39
N ALA A 95 50.23 62.42 -19.34
CA ALA A 95 49.60 62.08 -18.07
C ALA A 95 49.03 63.33 -17.39
N TYR A 96 48.15 63.14 -16.40
CA TYR A 96 47.68 64.23 -15.56
C TYR A 96 48.83 64.79 -14.71
N ARG A 97 48.81 66.11 -14.52
CA ARG A 97 49.77 66.83 -13.67
C ARG A 97 49.48 66.67 -12.18
N SER A 98 48.25 66.30 -11.84
CA SER A 98 47.76 66.15 -10.47
C SER A 98 47.08 64.79 -10.32
N ASP A 99 47.08 64.25 -9.10
CA ASP A 99 46.37 63.03 -8.73
C ASP A 99 44.87 63.28 -8.49
N ASP A 100 44.37 64.50 -8.73
CA ASP A 100 42.98 64.87 -8.54
C ASP A 100 41.98 63.93 -9.25
N PRO A 101 42.20 63.49 -10.51
CA PRO A 101 41.33 62.50 -11.15
C PRO A 101 41.23 61.18 -10.40
N GLU A 102 42.34 60.68 -9.83
CA GLU A 102 42.34 59.46 -9.02
C GLU A 102 41.68 59.70 -7.65
N LYS A 103 41.95 60.85 -7.03
CA LYS A 103 41.31 61.27 -5.77
C LYS A 103 39.80 61.41 -5.92
N LEU A 104 39.30 61.80 -7.10
CA LEU A 104 37.87 61.84 -7.38
C LEU A 104 37.24 60.46 -7.27
N ALA A 105 37.80 59.47 -7.95
CA ALA A 105 37.34 58.09 -7.88
C ALA A 105 37.30 57.59 -6.43
N ASN A 106 38.39 57.81 -5.69
CA ASN A 106 38.48 57.45 -4.26
C ASN A 106 37.43 58.19 -3.40
N ARG A 107 37.17 59.48 -3.66
CA ARG A 107 36.14 60.26 -2.93
C ARG A 107 34.73 59.72 -3.17
N ILE A 108 34.41 59.30 -4.39
CA ILE A 108 33.10 58.71 -4.71
C ILE A 108 32.96 57.37 -3.98
N ILE A 109 33.98 56.52 -4.05
CA ILE A 109 33.99 55.21 -3.37
C ILE A 109 33.91 55.35 -1.86
N ASN A 110 34.61 56.31 -1.25
CA ASN A 110 34.51 56.55 0.20
C ASN A 110 33.10 56.98 0.63
N ARG A 111 32.39 57.76 -0.20
CA ARG A 111 30.98 58.12 0.07
C ARG A 111 30.06 56.91 -0.04
N LEU A 112 30.26 56.08 -1.06
CA LEU A 112 29.57 54.80 -1.18
C LEU A 112 29.83 53.92 0.06
N GLN A 113 31.08 53.83 0.52
CA GLN A 113 31.45 53.06 1.69
C GLN A 113 30.71 53.53 2.95
N VAL A 114 30.60 54.84 3.18
CA VAL A 114 29.84 55.40 4.32
C VAL A 114 28.38 54.98 4.26
N LEU A 115 27.76 55.02 3.07
CA LEU A 115 26.38 54.54 2.89
C LEU A 115 26.28 53.04 3.19
N VAL A 116 27.11 52.21 2.54
CA VAL A 116 27.12 50.76 2.75
C VAL A 116 27.33 50.42 4.23
N ARG A 117 28.28 51.06 4.90
CA ARG A 117 28.53 50.91 6.34
C ARG A 117 27.29 51.18 7.19
N SER A 118 26.56 52.25 6.89
CA SER A 118 25.35 52.58 7.66
C SER A 118 24.28 51.48 7.57
N TYR A 119 24.17 50.81 6.42
CA TYR A 119 23.27 49.66 6.26
C TYR A 119 23.82 48.40 6.94
N THR A 120 25.09 48.06 6.71
CA THR A 120 25.67 46.82 7.29
C THR A 120 25.71 46.88 8.82
N GLN A 121 26.01 48.04 9.42
CA GLN A 121 26.02 48.20 10.88
C GLN A 121 24.62 48.15 11.51
N SER A 122 23.56 48.33 10.71
CA SER A 122 22.18 48.22 11.20
C SER A 122 21.65 46.78 11.23
N LEU A 123 22.30 45.84 10.53
CA LEU A 123 21.85 44.46 10.35
C LEU A 123 22.75 43.47 11.11
N PRO A 124 22.21 42.37 11.67
CA PRO A 124 23.02 41.23 12.11
C PRO A 124 23.63 40.49 10.91
N LEU A 125 24.65 39.65 11.15
CA LEU A 125 25.39 38.99 10.06
C LEU A 125 24.52 38.18 9.11
N GLY A 126 23.56 37.39 9.63
CA GLY A 126 22.69 36.56 8.79
C GLY A 126 21.88 37.39 7.79
N GLU A 127 21.25 38.46 8.26
CA GLU A 127 20.48 39.37 7.40
C GLU A 127 21.39 40.17 6.44
N ALA A 128 22.60 40.51 6.87
CA ALA A 128 23.57 41.19 6.02
C ALA A 128 24.06 40.30 4.85
N LEU A 129 24.26 39.00 5.10
CA LEU A 129 24.61 38.02 4.06
C LEU A 129 23.47 37.78 3.06
N GLU A 130 22.22 37.93 3.49
CA GLU A 130 21.02 37.76 2.68
C GLU A 130 20.44 39.07 2.13
N MET A 131 21.24 40.15 2.11
CA MET A 131 20.79 41.45 1.59
C MET A 131 20.27 41.34 0.16
N LYS A 132 19.02 41.78 -0.03
CA LYS A 132 18.35 41.76 -1.33
C LYS A 132 18.94 42.82 -2.27
N PRO A 133 18.92 42.57 -3.60
CA PRO A 133 19.35 43.56 -4.60
C PRO A 133 18.68 44.95 -4.46
N ALA A 134 17.42 44.97 -3.98
CA ALA A 134 16.68 46.21 -3.74
C ALA A 134 17.35 47.17 -2.74
N THR A 135 18.07 46.65 -1.74
CA THR A 135 18.82 47.48 -0.77
C THR A 135 19.93 48.26 -1.48
N PHE A 136 20.65 47.61 -2.39
CA PHE A 136 21.71 48.25 -3.18
C PHE A 136 21.17 49.25 -4.18
N SER A 137 20.01 49.00 -4.78
CA SER A 137 19.32 50.01 -5.60
C SER A 137 18.95 51.26 -4.79
N THR A 138 18.62 51.11 -3.51
CA THR A 138 18.34 52.24 -2.61
C THR A 138 19.62 53.00 -2.26
N ILE A 139 20.71 52.28 -1.96
CA ILE A 139 22.03 52.89 -1.74
C ILE A 139 22.50 53.67 -2.97
N GLN A 140 22.33 53.11 -4.17
CA GLN A 140 22.66 53.78 -5.43
C GLN A 140 21.87 55.08 -5.59
N LYS A 141 20.56 55.06 -5.34
CA LYS A 141 19.70 56.26 -5.41
C LYS A 141 20.16 57.33 -4.42
N HIS A 142 20.41 56.96 -3.17
CA HIS A 142 20.91 57.91 -2.16
C HIS A 142 22.27 58.50 -2.55
N LEU A 143 23.16 57.70 -3.15
CA LEU A 143 24.43 58.20 -3.65
C LEU A 143 24.22 59.19 -4.81
N ALA A 144 23.36 58.86 -5.78
CA ALA A 144 23.05 59.70 -6.93
C ALA A 144 22.36 61.02 -6.53
N GLU A 145 21.60 61.04 -5.45
CA GLU A 145 20.90 62.23 -4.96
C GLU A 145 21.80 63.24 -4.25
N SER A 146 23.01 62.83 -3.87
CA SER A 146 24.02 63.66 -3.21
C SER A 146 24.28 64.99 -3.93
N GLU A 147 24.01 66.10 -3.27
CA GLU A 147 24.26 67.46 -3.80
C GLU A 147 25.73 67.67 -4.18
N TYR A 148 26.65 67.04 -3.44
CA TYR A 148 28.08 67.12 -3.73
C TYR A 148 28.43 66.53 -5.11
N LEU A 149 27.86 65.36 -5.46
CA LEU A 149 28.12 64.73 -6.76
C LEU A 149 27.45 65.50 -7.90
N LYS A 150 26.24 66.01 -7.68
CA LYS A 150 25.53 66.86 -8.64
C LYS A 150 26.31 68.14 -8.95
N THR A 151 26.86 68.79 -7.92
CA THR A 151 27.65 70.03 -8.08
C THR A 151 28.94 69.81 -8.88
N LEU A 152 29.53 68.62 -8.75
CA LEU A 152 30.71 68.22 -9.54
C LEU A 152 30.37 67.72 -10.95
N GLY A 153 29.09 67.60 -11.31
CA GLY A 153 28.68 67.07 -12.60
C GLY A 153 28.95 65.57 -12.73
N ILE A 154 28.76 64.80 -11.65
CA ILE A 154 28.96 63.35 -11.63
C ILE A 154 27.60 62.66 -11.61
N ASN A 155 27.39 61.77 -12.58
CA ASN A 155 26.21 60.92 -12.65
C ASN A 155 26.57 59.47 -12.31
N VAL A 156 25.90 58.92 -11.29
CA VAL A 156 26.04 57.51 -10.90
C VAL A 156 25.10 56.68 -11.75
N LEU A 157 25.64 55.75 -12.53
CA LEU A 157 24.89 54.95 -13.49
C LEU A 157 24.43 53.62 -12.89
N GLU A 158 25.34 52.89 -12.26
CA GLU A 158 25.09 51.53 -11.78
C GLU A 158 25.93 51.22 -10.54
N LEU A 159 25.36 50.46 -9.61
CA LEU A 159 26.05 49.84 -8.49
C LEU A 159 25.86 48.33 -8.59
N SER A 160 26.94 47.61 -8.86
CA SER A 160 26.94 46.15 -8.95
C SER A 160 27.63 45.54 -7.75
N ILE A 161 27.01 44.53 -7.14
CA ILE A 161 27.57 43.77 -6.01
C ILE A 161 27.93 42.39 -6.51
N THR A 162 29.22 42.07 -6.44
CA THR A 162 29.76 40.79 -6.88
C THR A 162 29.70 39.74 -5.78
N ALA A 163 30.00 40.13 -4.54
CA ALA A 163 30.01 39.20 -3.43
C ALA A 163 29.84 39.89 -2.07
N ILE A 164 29.15 39.20 -1.17
CA ILE A 164 29.05 39.55 0.24
C ILE A 164 29.51 38.31 1.01
N LYS A 165 30.63 38.41 1.74
CA LYS A 165 31.27 37.26 2.38
C LYS A 165 31.62 37.60 3.82
N PRO A 166 31.39 36.70 4.79
CA PRO A 166 31.94 36.88 6.12
C PRO A 166 33.46 36.69 6.09
N ASN A 167 34.14 37.02 7.19
CA ASN A 167 35.56 36.66 7.32
C ASN A 167 35.75 35.11 7.23
N PRO A 168 36.95 34.60 6.89
CA PRO A 168 37.17 33.16 6.69
C PRO A 168 36.85 32.28 7.90
N GLU A 169 37.09 32.79 9.12
CA GLU A 169 36.83 32.08 10.36
C GLU A 169 35.32 31.89 10.60
N THR A 170 34.55 32.98 10.51
CA THR A 170 33.09 32.97 10.63
C THR A 170 32.45 32.21 9.46
N ALA A 171 33.02 32.27 8.25
CA ALA A 171 32.58 31.44 7.13
C ALA A 171 32.70 29.94 7.47
N GLY A 172 33.84 29.53 8.03
CA GLY A 172 34.07 28.15 8.48
C GLY A 172 33.13 27.75 9.62
N ALA A 173 32.91 28.63 10.60
CA ALA A 173 31.98 28.39 11.70
C ALA A 173 30.53 28.22 11.21
N LEU A 174 30.07 29.08 10.30
CA LEU A 174 28.73 28.98 9.70
C LEU A 174 28.56 27.70 8.88
N GLN A 175 29.58 27.32 8.10
CA GLN A 175 29.55 26.06 7.34
C GLN A 175 29.46 24.83 8.25
N THR A 176 30.24 24.81 9.33
CA THR A 176 30.19 23.72 10.32
C THR A 176 28.82 23.65 10.99
N ARG A 177 28.29 24.79 11.43
CA ARG A 177 26.97 24.87 12.08
C ARG A 177 25.84 24.39 11.15
N GLU A 178 25.84 24.83 9.89
CA GLU A 178 24.84 24.38 8.92
C GLU A 178 25.01 22.90 8.58
N ARG A 179 26.25 22.40 8.51
CA ARG A 179 26.52 20.97 8.34
C ARG A 179 25.98 20.15 9.51
N GLU A 180 26.20 20.59 10.75
CA GLU A 180 25.65 19.94 11.95
C GLU A 180 24.13 19.96 11.96
N ARG A 181 23.50 21.10 11.61
CA ARG A 181 22.04 21.19 11.48
C ARG A 181 21.49 20.19 10.46
N LEU A 182 22.12 20.10 9.28
CA LEU A 182 21.70 19.16 8.23
C LEU A 182 21.88 17.69 8.66
N LEU A 183 22.94 17.38 9.42
CA LEU A 183 23.15 16.04 9.98
C LEU A 183 22.07 15.70 11.01
N GLN A 184 21.75 16.63 11.91
CA GLN A 184 20.69 16.45 12.89
C GLN A 184 19.33 16.23 12.21
N GLU A 185 19.00 17.01 11.17
CA GLU A 185 17.76 16.83 10.40
C GLU A 185 17.70 15.45 9.70
N ALA A 186 18.84 14.95 9.23
CA ALA A 186 18.92 13.62 8.65
C ALA A 186 18.72 12.52 9.70
N ASP A 187 19.33 12.65 10.88
CA ASP A 187 19.15 11.73 12.00
C ASP A 187 17.71 11.72 12.51
N ASP A 188 17.08 12.90 12.64
CA ASP A 188 15.67 13.04 13.01
C ASP A 188 14.77 12.37 11.97
N ALA A 189 15.06 12.53 10.68
CA ALA A 189 14.33 11.83 9.61
C ALA A 189 14.51 10.30 9.68
N ILE A 190 15.70 9.80 10.03
CA ILE A 190 15.94 8.37 10.26
C ILE A 190 15.15 7.88 11.47
N TYR A 191 15.18 8.61 12.57
CA TYR A 191 14.46 8.30 13.79
C TYR A 191 12.94 8.21 13.53
N LEU A 192 12.36 9.21 12.85
CA LEU A 192 10.94 9.23 12.50
C LEU A 192 10.56 8.04 11.62
N ARG A 193 11.37 7.69 10.61
CA ARG A 193 11.14 6.50 9.78
C ARG A 193 11.22 5.21 10.59
N ARG A 194 12.19 5.09 11.49
CA ARG A 194 12.35 3.91 12.35
C ARG A 194 11.16 3.75 13.30
N ASN A 195 10.71 4.85 13.92
CA ASN A 195 9.55 4.81 14.80
C ASN A 195 8.28 4.40 14.03
N ALA A 196 8.06 4.95 12.84
CA ALA A 196 6.94 4.56 11.99
C ALA A 196 6.98 3.06 11.62
N SER A 197 8.15 2.50 11.31
CA SER A 197 8.30 1.06 11.05
C SER A 197 8.00 0.21 12.28
N VAL A 198 8.43 0.63 13.48
CA VAL A 198 8.14 -0.10 14.73
C VAL A 198 6.66 -0.05 15.07
N GLU A 199 6.00 1.10 14.91
CA GLU A 199 4.55 1.22 15.09
C GLU A 199 3.77 0.36 14.09
N ALA A 200 4.22 0.31 12.84
CA ALA A 200 3.66 -0.59 11.83
C ALA A 200 3.84 -2.07 12.23
N GLU A 201 5.03 -2.47 12.71
CA GLU A 201 5.29 -3.84 13.18
C GLU A 201 4.40 -4.21 14.38
N ARG A 202 4.25 -3.30 15.37
CA ARG A 202 3.34 -3.50 16.50
C ARG A 202 1.90 -3.71 16.03
N LYS A 203 1.44 -2.89 15.09
CA LYS A 203 0.08 -3.00 14.53
C LYS A 203 -0.11 -4.30 13.75
N ILE A 204 0.89 -4.75 13.00
CA ILE A 204 0.86 -6.04 12.31
C ILE A 204 0.74 -7.18 13.33
N ARG A 205 1.58 -7.19 14.38
CA ARG A 205 1.55 -8.22 15.42
C ARG A 205 0.22 -8.24 16.18
N GLU A 206 -0.36 -7.08 16.45
CA GLU A 206 -1.70 -6.98 17.07
C GLU A 206 -2.79 -7.57 16.15
N ASN A 207 -2.76 -7.26 14.85
CA ASN A 207 -3.68 -7.84 13.88
C ASN A 207 -3.49 -9.36 13.72
N GLU A 208 -2.25 -9.84 13.77
CA GLU A 208 -1.92 -11.27 13.74
C GLU A 208 -2.52 -11.99 14.96
N LEU A 209 -2.32 -11.46 16.18
CA LEU A 209 -2.91 -12.01 17.40
C LEU A 209 -4.44 -12.02 17.36
N GLN A 210 -5.07 -10.93 16.90
CA GLN A 210 -6.53 -10.89 16.71
C GLN A 210 -7.01 -11.94 15.71
N THR A 211 -6.23 -12.17 14.65
CA THR A 211 -6.54 -13.20 13.65
C THR A 211 -6.42 -14.60 14.26
N GLU A 212 -5.39 -14.87 15.05
CA GLU A 212 -5.22 -16.14 15.78
C GLU A 212 -6.36 -16.39 16.78
N GLU A 213 -6.74 -15.38 17.57
CA GLU A 213 -7.90 -15.45 18.47
C GLU A 213 -9.18 -15.77 17.71
N ALA A 214 -9.43 -15.10 16.58
CA ALA A 214 -10.61 -15.33 15.75
C ALA A 214 -10.62 -16.76 15.15
N VAL A 215 -9.45 -17.28 14.77
CA VAL A 215 -9.30 -18.67 14.29
C VAL A 215 -9.59 -19.66 15.41
N GLU A 216 -9.04 -19.47 16.61
CA GLU A 216 -9.32 -20.35 17.76
C GLU A 216 -10.78 -20.30 18.20
N GLN A 217 -11.40 -19.12 18.23
CA GLN A 217 -12.84 -18.99 18.50
C GLN A 217 -13.68 -19.73 17.46
N LYS A 218 -13.34 -19.64 16.17
CA LYS A 218 -14.00 -20.43 15.11
C LYS A 218 -13.81 -21.93 15.31
N LYS A 219 -12.61 -22.40 15.68
CA LYS A 219 -12.37 -23.82 15.97
C LYS A 219 -13.22 -24.30 17.14
N ARG A 220 -13.28 -23.55 18.25
CA ARG A 220 -14.16 -23.85 19.39
C ARG A 220 -15.62 -23.95 18.96
N ARG A 221 -16.12 -22.96 18.21
CA ARG A 221 -17.48 -22.99 17.67
C ARG A 221 -17.73 -24.22 16.77
N ILE A 222 -16.77 -24.59 15.92
CA ILE A 222 -16.88 -25.80 15.09
C ILE A 222 -16.95 -27.06 15.97
N GLN A 223 -16.16 -27.14 17.04
CA GLN A 223 -16.21 -28.26 17.98
C GLN A 223 -17.55 -28.32 18.73
N GLU A 224 -18.07 -27.19 19.20
CA GLU A 224 -19.40 -27.10 19.84
C GLU A 224 -20.50 -27.59 18.89
N VAL A 225 -20.54 -27.06 17.65
CA VAL A 225 -21.52 -27.49 16.64
C VAL A 225 -21.40 -28.97 16.31
N LYS A 226 -20.18 -29.53 16.26
CA LYS A 226 -19.97 -30.97 16.07
C LYS A 226 -20.54 -31.79 17.23
N LEU A 227 -20.31 -31.36 18.47
CA LEU A 227 -20.86 -32.03 19.66
C LEU A 227 -22.38 -31.96 19.68
N GLU A 228 -22.97 -30.80 19.38
CA GLU A 228 -24.42 -30.66 19.25
C GLU A 228 -24.99 -31.57 18.15
N ALA A 229 -24.33 -31.67 17.00
CA ALA A 229 -24.73 -32.56 15.93
C ALA A 229 -24.71 -34.04 16.36
N VAL A 230 -23.67 -34.46 17.10
CA VAL A 230 -23.59 -35.82 17.68
C VAL A 230 -24.72 -36.07 18.68
N GLN A 231 -25.01 -35.11 19.56
CA GLN A 231 -26.14 -35.23 20.50
C GLN A 231 -27.47 -35.33 19.76
N GLN A 232 -27.70 -34.50 18.73
CA GLN A 232 -28.92 -34.57 17.92
C GLN A 232 -29.04 -35.91 17.17
N GLU A 233 -27.93 -36.46 16.67
CA GLU A 233 -27.94 -37.79 16.06
C GLU A 233 -28.32 -38.88 17.07
N GLN A 234 -27.78 -38.82 18.30
CA GLN A 234 -28.14 -39.76 19.36
C GLN A 234 -29.60 -39.68 19.74
N VAL A 235 -30.15 -38.46 19.90
CA VAL A 235 -31.58 -38.25 20.19
C VAL A 235 -32.45 -38.83 19.06
N LYS A 236 -32.14 -38.50 17.79
CA LYS A 236 -32.87 -39.08 16.65
C LYS A 236 -32.78 -40.60 16.59
N ARG A 237 -31.61 -41.18 16.92
CA ARG A 237 -31.45 -42.64 16.99
C ARG A 237 -32.32 -43.27 18.08
N GLN A 238 -32.40 -42.64 19.25
CA GLN A 238 -33.29 -43.10 20.33
C GLN A 238 -34.76 -42.99 19.93
N GLU A 239 -35.17 -41.88 19.30
CA GLU A 239 -36.53 -41.72 18.77
C GLU A 239 -36.88 -42.80 17.74
N MET A 240 -36.00 -43.04 16.77
CA MET A 240 -36.19 -44.10 15.77
C MET A 240 -36.27 -45.49 16.43
N HIS A 241 -35.43 -45.76 17.43
CA HIS A 241 -35.47 -47.04 18.15
C HIS A 241 -36.77 -47.23 18.93
N ASN A 242 -37.26 -46.17 19.59
CA ASN A 242 -38.56 -46.20 20.28
C ASN A 242 -39.71 -46.40 19.30
N GLN A 243 -39.68 -45.74 18.13
CA GLN A 243 -40.68 -45.95 17.08
C GLN A 243 -40.66 -47.39 16.54
N GLN A 244 -39.48 -47.96 16.31
CA GLN A 244 -39.33 -49.36 15.90
C GLN A 244 -39.90 -50.30 16.95
N MET A 245 -39.56 -50.11 18.24
CA MET A 245 -40.10 -50.92 19.33
C MET A 245 -41.62 -50.84 19.42
N LEU A 246 -42.21 -49.65 19.25
CA LEU A 246 -43.66 -49.48 19.21
C LEU A 246 -44.30 -50.22 18.03
N ALA A 247 -43.69 -50.13 16.84
CA ALA A 247 -44.14 -50.86 15.66
C ALA A 247 -44.07 -52.39 15.86
N ASP A 248 -43.00 -52.88 16.49
CA ASP A 248 -42.84 -54.30 16.82
C ASP A 248 -43.88 -54.79 17.84
N ILE A 249 -44.20 -53.97 18.86
CA ILE A 249 -45.28 -54.26 19.82
C ILE A 249 -46.63 -54.33 19.10
N GLU A 250 -46.93 -53.37 18.23
CA GLU A 250 -48.18 -53.36 17.45
C GLU A 250 -48.29 -54.61 16.56
N LEU A 251 -47.19 -54.98 15.90
CA LEU A 251 -47.12 -56.18 15.06
C LEU A 251 -47.33 -57.46 15.90
N ALA A 252 -46.76 -57.53 17.11
CA ALA A 252 -46.96 -58.64 18.03
C ALA A 252 -48.43 -58.74 18.51
N ILE A 253 -49.10 -57.61 18.78
CA ILE A 253 -50.53 -57.57 19.12
C ILE A 253 -51.37 -58.09 17.94
N LYS A 254 -51.14 -57.59 16.73
CA LYS A 254 -51.84 -58.07 15.51
C LYS A 254 -51.61 -59.55 15.26
N ARG A 255 -50.40 -60.07 15.50
CA ARG A 255 -50.12 -61.51 15.42
C ARG A 255 -50.94 -62.31 16.43
N LYS A 256 -51.08 -61.83 17.66
CA LYS A 256 -51.90 -62.49 18.69
C LYS A 256 -53.38 -62.54 18.28
N GLU A 257 -53.91 -61.42 17.75
CA GLU A 257 -55.27 -61.36 17.23
C GLU A 257 -55.49 -62.34 16.07
N LEU A 258 -54.53 -62.41 15.13
CA LEU A 258 -54.59 -63.34 14.00
C LEU A 258 -54.59 -64.80 14.45
N VAL A 259 -53.80 -65.17 15.47
CA VAL A 259 -53.80 -66.52 16.04
C VAL A 259 -55.16 -66.88 16.64
N VAL A 260 -55.79 -65.95 17.37
CA VAL A 260 -57.14 -66.16 17.93
C VAL A 260 -58.16 -66.34 16.81
N GLN A 261 -58.13 -65.50 15.77
CA GLN A 261 -59.01 -65.64 14.61
C GLN A 261 -58.81 -66.98 13.88
N ASN A 262 -57.57 -67.43 13.72
CA ASN A 262 -57.28 -68.72 13.10
C ASN A 262 -57.82 -69.89 13.92
N GLN A 263 -57.71 -69.85 15.25
CA GLN A 263 -58.29 -70.87 16.13
C GLN A 263 -59.82 -70.91 16.03
N GLU A 264 -60.47 -69.75 15.94
CA GLU A 264 -61.92 -69.65 15.75
C GLU A 264 -62.33 -70.28 14.40
N ASN A 265 -61.59 -69.96 13.33
CA ASN A 265 -61.82 -70.50 11.99
C ASN A 265 -61.67 -72.02 11.95
N GLU A 266 -60.58 -72.57 12.51
CA GLU A 266 -60.34 -74.02 12.58
C GLU A 266 -61.46 -74.75 13.35
N ARG A 267 -61.99 -74.15 14.43
CA ARG A 267 -63.08 -74.75 15.20
C ARG A 267 -64.37 -74.84 14.38
N ILE A 268 -64.71 -73.76 13.66
CA ILE A 268 -65.90 -73.71 12.79
C ILE A 268 -65.79 -74.75 11.66
N GLU A 269 -64.61 -74.90 11.06
CA GLU A 269 -64.37 -75.92 10.02
C GLU A 269 -64.49 -77.35 10.57
N ALA A 270 -63.95 -77.63 11.76
CA ALA A 270 -64.02 -78.94 12.40
C ALA A 270 -65.47 -79.34 12.78
N ASP A 271 -66.26 -78.39 13.28
CA ASP A 271 -67.68 -78.60 13.60
C ASP A 271 -68.50 -78.91 12.33
N ALA A 272 -68.22 -78.21 11.22
CA ALA A 272 -68.86 -78.47 9.93
C ALA A 272 -68.53 -79.88 9.38
N LEU A 273 -67.29 -80.33 9.56
CA LEU A 273 -66.83 -81.68 9.18
C LEU A 273 -67.54 -82.77 9.98
N SER A 274 -67.67 -82.62 11.30
CA SER A 274 -68.37 -83.60 12.16
C SER A 274 -69.84 -83.75 11.79
N TYR A 275 -70.54 -82.64 11.52
CA TYR A 275 -71.94 -82.67 11.11
C TYR A 275 -72.14 -83.41 9.77
N LYS A 276 -71.21 -83.21 8.82
CA LYS A 276 -71.23 -83.87 7.50
C LYS A 276 -71.03 -85.38 7.63
N PHE A 277 -70.10 -85.83 8.47
CA PHE A 277 -69.82 -87.24 8.72
C PHE A 277 -70.99 -87.97 9.40
N ALA A 278 -71.64 -87.36 10.40
CA ALA A 278 -72.74 -87.97 11.13
C ALA A 278 -73.97 -88.29 10.24
N LYS A 279 -74.33 -87.38 9.33
CA LYS A 279 -75.45 -87.53 8.38
C LYS A 279 -75.23 -88.63 7.34
N GLN A 280 -73.98 -88.95 7.00
CA GLN A 280 -73.67 -89.97 5.99
C GLN A 280 -73.74 -91.41 6.53
N LEU A 281 -73.61 -91.61 7.84
CA LEU A 281 -73.57 -92.94 8.47
C LEU A 281 -74.94 -93.44 8.99
N GLU A 282 -75.99 -92.60 8.92
CA GLU A 282 -77.35 -92.91 9.37
C GLU A 282 -78.00 -94.12 8.67
N PRO A 283 -77.90 -94.30 7.33
CA PRO A 283 -78.56 -95.41 6.62
C PRO A 283 -77.93 -96.79 6.86
N VAL A 284 -76.69 -96.84 7.38
CA VAL A 284 -75.90 -98.08 7.49
C VAL A 284 -76.23 -98.88 8.77
N LYS A 285 -76.88 -98.24 9.76
CA LYS A 285 -77.23 -98.88 11.05
C LYS A 285 -78.41 -99.87 10.99
N GLN A 286 -79.17 -99.95 9.89
CA GLN A 286 -80.43 -100.72 9.81
C GLN A 286 -80.34 -102.03 8.99
N LEU A 287 -79.16 -102.44 8.54
CA LEU A 287 -78.97 -103.65 7.73
C LEU A 287 -78.53 -104.85 8.58
N GLU A 288 -79.06 -106.05 8.27
CA GLU A 288 -78.73 -107.28 9.00
C GLU A 288 -77.22 -107.63 8.93
N PRO A 289 -76.64 -108.19 10.01
CA PRO A 289 -75.20 -108.44 10.13
C PRO A 289 -74.60 -109.33 9.02
N GLU A 290 -75.38 -110.23 8.43
CA GLU A 290 -74.94 -111.07 7.29
C GLU A 290 -74.88 -110.29 5.97
N LEU A 291 -75.80 -109.34 5.75
CA LEU A 291 -75.80 -108.45 4.57
C LEU A 291 -74.71 -107.37 4.67
N VAL A 292 -74.42 -106.86 5.87
CA VAL A 292 -73.29 -105.93 6.11
C VAL A 292 -71.95 -106.64 5.88
N LYS A 293 -71.84 -107.92 6.23
CA LYS A 293 -70.67 -108.76 5.90
C LYS A 293 -70.57 -109.04 4.40
N ALA A 294 -71.68 -109.27 3.70
CA ALA A 294 -71.70 -109.47 2.26
C ALA A 294 -71.31 -108.19 1.47
N LEU A 295 -71.79 -107.02 1.91
CA LEU A 295 -71.43 -105.73 1.32
C LEU A 295 -69.98 -105.32 1.61
N ALA A 296 -69.46 -105.61 2.81
CA ALA A 296 -68.05 -105.41 3.14
C ALA A 296 -67.14 -106.31 2.28
N ASN A 297 -67.57 -107.54 1.97
CA ASN A 297 -66.79 -108.48 1.15
C ASN A 297 -66.77 -108.12 -0.35
N MET A 298 -67.76 -107.38 -0.87
CA MET A 298 -67.83 -107.00 -2.29
C MET A 298 -66.78 -105.97 -2.74
N GLY A 299 -66.14 -105.25 -1.81
CA GLY A 299 -65.15 -104.20 -2.10
C GLY A 299 -63.72 -104.50 -1.61
N MET A 300 -63.47 -105.71 -1.10
CA MET A 300 -62.15 -106.08 -0.56
C MET A 300 -61.18 -106.49 -1.67
N GLN A 301 -59.92 -106.08 -1.55
CA GLN A 301 -58.87 -106.49 -2.49
C GLN A 301 -58.59 -108.01 -2.35
N PRO A 302 -58.17 -108.72 -3.42
CA PRO A 302 -57.99 -110.18 -3.41
C PRO A 302 -57.16 -110.73 -2.24
N ALA A 303 -56.10 -110.01 -1.84
CA ALA A 303 -55.27 -110.37 -0.68
C ALA A 303 -56.03 -110.34 0.67
N GLN A 304 -57.00 -109.42 0.82
CA GLN A 304 -57.82 -109.29 2.03
C GLN A 304 -58.94 -110.34 2.08
N LEU A 305 -59.46 -110.77 0.93
CA LEU A 305 -60.37 -111.93 0.83
C LEU A 305 -59.65 -113.23 1.19
N MET A 306 -58.40 -113.40 0.72
CA MET A 306 -57.52 -114.52 1.09
C MET A 306 -57.26 -114.58 2.60
N ALA A 307 -56.91 -113.47 3.24
CA ALA A 307 -56.70 -113.42 4.70
C ALA A 307 -57.94 -113.86 5.48
N LYS A 308 -59.14 -113.51 4.98
CA LYS A 308 -60.40 -113.94 5.58
C LYS A 308 -60.71 -115.41 5.33
N ALA A 309 -60.44 -115.93 4.12
CA ALA A 309 -60.55 -117.36 3.83
C ALA A 309 -59.59 -118.19 4.71
N PHE A 310 -58.35 -117.75 4.91
CA PHE A 310 -57.41 -118.40 5.84
C PHE A 310 -57.91 -118.37 7.30
N THR A 311 -58.59 -117.28 7.70
CA THR A 311 -59.20 -117.19 9.03
C THR A 311 -60.38 -118.16 9.18
N ASP A 312 -61.22 -118.30 8.15
CA ASP A 312 -62.35 -119.25 8.14
C ASP A 312 -61.88 -120.72 8.05
N PHE A 313 -60.77 -120.98 7.34
CA PHE A 313 -60.07 -122.27 7.35
C PHE A 313 -59.51 -122.59 8.75
N ALA A 314 -58.85 -121.63 9.40
CA ALA A 314 -58.34 -121.80 10.76
C ALA A 314 -59.47 -122.09 11.78
N ASN A 315 -60.63 -121.45 11.62
CA ASN A 315 -61.79 -121.66 12.48
C ASN A 315 -62.51 -123.01 12.26
N ASN A 316 -62.21 -123.75 11.18
CA ASN A 316 -62.77 -125.09 10.89
C ASN A 316 -61.69 -126.20 10.80
N ALA A 317 -60.48 -125.93 11.30
CA ALA A 317 -59.32 -126.81 11.15
C ALA A 317 -59.52 -128.22 11.76
N ASP A 318 -60.39 -128.36 12.76
CA ASP A 318 -60.68 -129.64 13.43
C ASP A 318 -61.33 -130.71 12.52
N LYS A 319 -61.84 -130.31 11.35
CA LYS A 319 -62.51 -131.21 10.38
C LYS A 319 -61.62 -131.63 9.20
N ILE A 320 -60.38 -131.15 9.10
CA ILE A 320 -59.52 -131.32 7.91
C ILE A 320 -58.23 -132.05 8.30
N GLY A 321 -58.07 -133.30 7.86
CA GLY A 321 -57.05 -134.22 8.37
C GLY A 321 -55.59 -133.95 7.96
N ASN A 322 -55.31 -133.45 6.75
CA ASN A 322 -53.99 -132.97 6.33
C ASN A 322 -54.12 -132.21 4.99
N LEU A 323 -53.77 -130.91 4.98
CA LEU A 323 -53.77 -130.06 3.79
C LEU A 323 -52.33 -129.67 3.44
N ASN A 324 -51.80 -130.18 2.32
CA ASN A 324 -50.48 -129.80 1.80
C ASN A 324 -50.63 -128.61 0.85
N ILE A 325 -50.22 -127.43 1.29
CA ILE A 325 -50.17 -126.21 0.47
C ILE A 325 -48.76 -126.09 -0.12
N ASN A 326 -48.63 -126.34 -1.42
CA ASN A 326 -47.39 -126.17 -2.17
C ASN A 326 -47.31 -124.78 -2.81
N ARG A 327 -46.09 -124.29 -3.06
CA ARG A 327 -45.81 -122.93 -3.55
C ARG A 327 -46.60 -122.59 -4.83
N ASP A 328 -46.72 -123.54 -5.74
CA ASP A 328 -47.39 -123.34 -7.03
C ASP A 328 -48.90 -123.05 -6.88
N ALA A 329 -49.57 -123.64 -5.88
CA ALA A 329 -51.00 -123.38 -5.61
C ALA A 329 -51.24 -121.97 -5.02
N VAL A 330 -50.25 -121.43 -4.30
CA VAL A 330 -50.34 -120.08 -3.72
C VAL A 330 -50.02 -119.01 -4.76
N GLU A 331 -49.03 -119.25 -5.64
CA GLU A 331 -48.71 -118.33 -6.74
C GLU A 331 -49.86 -118.23 -7.76
N GLY A 332 -50.56 -119.33 -8.09
CA GLY A 332 -51.71 -119.32 -9.02
C GLY A 332 -52.90 -118.48 -8.54
N ILE A 333 -53.18 -118.48 -7.22
CA ILE A 333 -54.30 -117.71 -6.66
C ILE A 333 -53.92 -116.23 -6.44
N ILE A 334 -52.66 -115.93 -6.10
CA ILE A 334 -52.20 -114.54 -5.91
C ILE A 334 -52.09 -113.80 -7.25
N ASN A 335 -51.73 -114.49 -8.33
CA ASN A 335 -51.60 -113.89 -9.66
C ASN A 335 -52.86 -114.02 -10.54
N GLY A 336 -53.89 -114.73 -10.08
CA GLY A 336 -55.19 -114.80 -10.76
C GLY A 336 -55.24 -115.68 -12.02
N GLU A 337 -54.36 -116.67 -12.13
CA GLU A 337 -54.33 -117.63 -13.23
C GLU A 337 -54.63 -119.04 -12.70
N VAL A 338 -55.87 -119.50 -12.95
CA VAL A 338 -56.18 -120.93 -13.07
C VAL A 338 -56.76 -121.13 -14.47
N ALA A 339 -55.84 -121.42 -15.40
CA ALA A 339 -55.74 -122.76 -15.98
C ALA A 339 -54.37 -123.32 -15.61
#